data_AF-A0A3C1XWG3-F1
#
_entry.id   AF-A0A3C1XWG3-F1
#
_cell.length_a   1.000
_cell.length_b   1.000
_cell.length_c   1.000
_cell.angle_alpha   90.00
_cell.angle_beta   90.00
_cell.angle_gamma   90.00
#
_symmetry.space_group_name_H-M   'P 1'
#
loop_
_entity.id
_entity.type
_entity.pdbx_description
1 polymer ?
#
loop_
_entity_poly.entity_id
_entity_poly.type
_entity_poly.pdbx_seq_one_letter_code
_entity_poly.pdbx_strand_id
1 'polypeptide(L)'
;MPTRRALAFLLTLLAAPSGAAIVYDNHGLVVDVATGSRSDWNTGQRQTTRATTITFQGKTLCGADVGALLYPGSNAPQARAFFCPGPVAVLETDAVLAFFTSSSASTVLAHLQVVNGSLRVQRLPLSDKPDRDSIHGTRFEDARLPGWTRVNSAWNETVMIRHAPLKALNLGPGKLLDIAGDVAYLAVPPGRKVVVLQPATRVKDAHGDLQYVPEITKFVDAPLAFRAVRLTDGRELARLDFDDTCVSLPALQFERSDAKPASSATPAIAFDDVRAWRASALELTQTNGRATLRLKPGVQLPRKPGCQAAETPS
;
A
#
# COMPACT_ATOMS: atom_id res chain seq x y z
N MET A 1 -16.89 62.20 43.90
CA MET A 1 -16.50 60.79 44.16
C MET A 1 -16.30 60.11 42.82
N PRO A 2 -15.10 59.57 42.53
CA PRO A 2 -14.69 59.22 41.18
C PRO A 2 -15.22 57.86 40.72
N THR A 3 -15.47 57.84 39.42
CA THR A 3 -15.74 56.75 38.48
C THR A 3 -14.71 55.63 38.54
N ARG A 4 -15.17 54.37 38.50
CA ARG A 4 -14.36 53.21 38.07
C ARG A 4 -15.06 52.52 36.90
N ARG A 5 -14.54 52.78 35.69
CA ARG A 5 -14.84 52.00 34.48
C ARG A 5 -13.96 50.75 34.52
N ALA A 6 -14.59 49.58 34.45
CA ALA A 6 -13.90 48.32 34.21
C ALA A 6 -13.46 48.26 32.75
N LEU A 7 -12.15 48.16 32.49
CA LEU A 7 -11.63 47.74 31.20
C LEU A 7 -11.49 46.22 31.22
N ALA A 8 -12.37 45.55 30.47
CA ALA A 8 -12.20 44.16 30.10
C ALA A 8 -11.07 44.07 29.06
N PHE A 9 -9.97 43.42 29.43
CA PHE A 9 -8.93 43.00 28.48
C PHE A 9 -9.50 41.84 27.65
N LEU A 10 -9.87 42.10 26.40
CA LEU A 10 -10.09 41.06 25.40
C LEU A 10 -8.73 40.45 25.02
N LEU A 11 -8.41 39.31 25.60
CA LEU A 11 -7.39 38.40 25.08
C LEU A 11 -7.94 37.81 23.76
N THR A 12 -7.50 38.39 22.64
CA THR A 12 -7.62 37.77 21.33
C THR A 12 -6.76 36.51 21.32
N LEU A 13 -7.40 35.36 21.54
CA LEU A 13 -6.85 34.05 21.21
C LEU A 13 -6.58 34.03 19.71
N LEU A 14 -5.32 34.17 19.30
CA LEU A 14 -4.89 33.70 17.99
C LEU A 14 -5.13 32.19 17.97
N ALA A 15 -6.15 31.75 17.24
CA ALA A 15 -6.30 30.36 16.86
C ALA A 15 -5.10 29.99 15.98
N ALA A 16 -4.11 29.31 16.56
CA ALA A 16 -3.05 28.67 15.79
C ALA A 16 -3.72 27.71 14.79
N PRO A 17 -3.41 27.76 13.49
CA PRO A 17 -3.90 26.76 12.57
C PRO A 17 -3.34 25.40 13.01
N SER A 18 -4.23 24.47 13.36
CA SER A 18 -3.91 23.05 13.50
C SER A 18 -3.19 22.58 12.22
N GLY A 19 -1.99 22.04 12.19
CA GLY A 19 -1.00 21.71 13.21
C GLY A 19 -0.02 20.80 12.49
N ALA A 20 0.92 21.38 11.72
CA ALA A 20 1.96 20.59 11.06
C ALA A 20 2.88 19.99 12.14
N ALA A 21 3.10 18.68 12.09
CA ALA A 21 4.00 17.98 13.00
C ALA A 21 5.26 17.57 12.24
N ILE A 22 6.42 17.95 12.76
CA ILE A 22 7.70 17.40 12.33
C ILE A 22 7.74 15.94 12.78
N VAL A 23 7.75 15.01 11.82
CA VAL A 23 7.81 13.57 12.08
C VAL A 23 9.22 13.01 11.91
N TYR A 24 10.10 13.77 11.26
CA TYR A 24 11.51 13.45 11.09
C TYR A 24 12.32 14.74 10.95
N ASP A 25 13.42 14.84 11.67
CA ASP A 25 14.39 15.92 11.54
C ASP A 25 15.77 15.36 11.89
N ASN A 26 16.57 15.09 10.84
CA ASN A 26 17.94 14.65 11.02
C ASN A 26 18.80 15.04 9.82
N HIS A 27 20.06 15.43 10.07
CA HIS A 27 21.06 15.78 9.06
C HIS A 27 20.57 16.78 7.97
N GLY A 28 19.68 17.70 8.35
CA GLY A 28 19.10 18.69 7.45
C GLY A 28 18.01 18.17 6.52
N LEU A 29 17.62 16.89 6.64
CA LEU A 29 16.40 16.34 6.05
C LEU A 29 15.27 16.45 7.09
N VAL A 30 14.23 17.20 6.75
CA VAL A 30 13.06 17.45 7.60
C VAL A 30 11.81 16.97 6.91
N VAL A 31 10.93 16.31 7.65
CA VAL A 31 9.61 15.88 7.17
C VAL A 31 8.53 16.42 8.08
N ASP A 32 7.67 17.23 7.49
CA ASP A 32 6.49 17.82 8.12
C ASP A 32 5.23 17.16 7.59
N VAL A 33 4.32 16.82 8.49
CA VAL A 33 3.00 16.29 8.15
C VAL A 33 1.93 17.21 8.70
N ALA A 34 1.15 17.81 7.80
CA ALA A 34 -0.01 18.60 8.15
C ALA A 34 -1.29 17.78 7.92
N THR A 35 -2.12 17.68 8.95
CA THR A 35 -3.48 17.14 8.84
C THR A 35 -4.49 18.28 8.80
N GLY A 36 -5.33 18.30 7.77
CA GLY A 36 -6.41 19.25 7.61
C GLY A 36 -7.76 18.55 7.47
N SER A 37 -8.82 19.34 7.33
CA SER A 37 -10.13 18.84 6.93
C SER A 37 -10.66 19.69 5.77
N ARG A 38 -11.09 19.05 4.69
CA ARG A 38 -11.76 19.70 3.56
C ARG A 38 -13.15 19.11 3.40
N SER A 39 -14.16 19.94 3.19
CA SER A 39 -15.47 19.43 2.77
C SER A 39 -15.41 19.03 1.30
N ASP A 40 -15.76 17.78 1.02
CA ASP A 40 -16.01 17.29 -0.33
C ASP A 40 -17.24 18.01 -0.89
N TRP A 41 -17.07 18.67 -2.03
CA TRP A 41 -18.12 19.51 -2.62
C TRP A 41 -19.24 18.69 -3.28
N ASN A 42 -18.97 17.44 -3.66
CA ASN A 42 -19.96 16.54 -4.26
C ASN A 42 -20.82 15.87 -3.19
N THR A 43 -20.21 15.49 -2.07
CA THR A 43 -20.89 14.70 -1.03
C THR A 43 -21.25 15.51 0.22
N GLY A 44 -20.72 16.74 0.36
CA GLY A 44 -20.86 17.57 1.55
C GLY A 44 -20.11 17.03 2.77
N GLN A 45 -19.44 15.88 2.66
CA GLN A 45 -18.77 15.22 3.77
C GLN A 45 -17.40 15.85 4.05
N ARG A 46 -17.07 16.03 5.33
CA ARG A 46 -15.72 16.41 5.74
C ARG A 46 -14.76 15.25 5.49
N GLN A 47 -13.77 15.47 4.64
CA GLN A 47 -12.64 14.60 4.41
C GLN A 47 -11.43 15.12 5.17
N THR A 48 -10.79 14.26 5.95
CA THR A 48 -9.47 14.55 6.51
C THR A 48 -8.45 14.53 5.38
N THR A 49 -7.68 15.60 5.21
CA THR A 49 -6.58 15.66 4.27
C THR A 49 -5.26 15.52 5.03
N ARG A 50 -4.28 14.84 4.44
CA ARG A 50 -2.93 14.75 4.97
C ARG A 50 -1.97 15.25 3.89
N ALA A 51 -1.23 16.30 4.20
CA ALA A 51 -0.20 16.86 3.33
C ALA A 51 1.16 16.59 3.97
N THR A 52 2.11 16.15 3.16
CA THR A 52 3.50 15.95 3.59
C THR A 52 4.37 16.98 2.89
N THR A 53 5.31 17.56 3.63
CA THR A 53 6.39 18.38 3.08
C THR A 53 7.71 17.75 3.48
N ILE A 54 8.60 17.54 2.51
CA ILE A 54 9.96 17.06 2.75
C ILE A 54 10.91 18.15 2.31
N THR A 55 11.83 18.53 3.18
CA THR A 55 12.80 19.60 2.95
C THR A 55 14.19 19.05 3.20
N PHE A 56 15.13 19.37 2.31
CA PHE A 56 16.55 19.08 2.51
C PHE A 56 17.35 20.39 2.43
N GLN A 57 18.09 20.72 3.51
CA GLN A 57 18.87 21.96 3.63
C GLN A 57 18.04 23.23 3.33
N GLY A 58 16.80 23.26 3.83
CA GLY A 58 15.87 24.39 3.61
C GLY A 58 15.19 24.41 2.24
N LYS A 59 15.51 23.48 1.33
CA LYS A 59 14.86 23.37 0.01
C LYS A 59 13.82 22.26 0.00
N THR A 60 12.58 22.59 -0.37
CA THR A 60 11.50 21.61 -0.52
C THR A 60 11.76 20.65 -1.67
N LEU A 61 11.57 19.35 -1.44
CA LEU A 61 11.63 18.31 -2.45
C LEU A 61 10.30 18.19 -3.22
N CYS A 62 9.85 19.27 -3.86
CA CYS A 62 8.64 19.32 -4.67
C CYS A 62 8.90 20.20 -5.89
N GLY A 63 8.94 19.60 -7.09
CA GLY A 63 9.43 20.28 -8.27
C GLY A 63 9.83 19.35 -9.42
N ALA A 64 10.24 19.96 -10.53
CA ALA A 64 10.81 19.24 -11.67
C ALA A 64 12.23 18.73 -11.39
N ASP A 65 12.96 19.37 -10.48
CA ASP A 65 14.29 18.96 -10.02
C ASP A 65 14.27 17.64 -9.24
N VAL A 66 13.14 17.32 -8.59
CA VAL A 66 12.91 16.02 -7.97
C VAL A 66 12.90 14.90 -9.00
N GLY A 67 12.40 15.14 -10.22
CA GLY A 67 12.45 14.16 -11.30
C GLY A 67 13.89 13.71 -11.62
N ALA A 68 14.84 14.64 -11.63
CA ALA A 68 16.25 14.34 -11.85
C ALA A 68 16.89 13.57 -10.67
N LEU A 69 16.41 13.79 -9.44
CA LEU A 69 16.83 13.02 -8.26
C LEU A 69 16.30 11.59 -8.28
N LEU A 70 15.05 11.39 -8.73
CA LEU A 70 14.42 10.06 -8.82
C LEU A 70 14.95 9.25 -10.00
N TYR A 71 15.34 9.90 -11.09
CA TYR A 71 15.82 9.26 -12.32
C TYR A 71 17.18 9.82 -12.76
N PRO A 72 18.25 9.59 -11.98
CA PRO A 72 19.56 10.18 -12.25
C PRO A 72 20.09 9.76 -13.63
N GLY A 73 20.52 10.73 -14.43
CA GLY A 73 21.09 10.50 -15.76
C GLY A 73 20.11 10.03 -16.84
N SER A 74 18.81 9.96 -16.55
CA SER A 74 17.80 9.54 -17.52
C SER A 74 17.37 10.71 -18.42
N ASN A 75 17.32 10.45 -19.73
CA ASN A 75 16.73 11.38 -20.71
C ASN A 75 15.23 11.14 -20.94
N ALA A 76 14.64 10.17 -20.23
CA ALA A 76 13.23 9.84 -20.41
C ALA A 76 12.33 10.97 -19.88
N PRO A 77 11.11 11.16 -20.44
CA PRO A 77 10.22 12.25 -20.05
C PRO A 77 9.92 12.32 -18.55
N GLN A 78 9.91 11.17 -17.85
CA GLN A 78 9.59 11.13 -16.41
C GLN A 78 10.67 11.83 -15.57
N ALA A 79 11.92 11.88 -16.02
CA ALA A 79 12.99 12.58 -15.32
C ALA A 79 12.78 14.11 -15.27
N ARG A 80 11.90 14.65 -16.12
CA ARG A 80 11.53 16.07 -16.18
C ARG A 80 10.13 16.33 -15.60
N ALA A 81 9.45 15.29 -15.11
CA ALA A 81 8.13 15.44 -14.54
C ALA A 81 8.19 16.16 -13.19
N PHE A 82 7.09 16.84 -12.87
CA PHE A 82 6.95 17.54 -11.60
C PHE A 82 6.47 16.54 -10.53
N PHE A 83 7.32 16.28 -9.54
CA PHE A 83 7.01 15.38 -8.43
C PHE A 83 6.93 16.13 -7.12
N CYS A 84 5.99 15.74 -6.27
CA CYS A 84 5.89 16.23 -4.90
C CYS A 84 5.73 15.06 -3.92
N PRO A 85 6.17 15.23 -2.68
CA PRO A 85 6.16 14.16 -1.70
C PRO A 85 4.73 13.91 -1.24
N GLY A 86 4.39 12.64 -1.13
CA GLY A 86 3.16 12.13 -0.57
C GLY A 86 3.39 11.58 0.84
N PRO A 87 2.62 10.56 1.26
CA PRO A 87 2.83 9.88 2.52
C PRO A 87 4.26 9.35 2.69
N VAL A 88 4.70 9.31 3.94
CA VAL A 88 6.04 8.89 4.36
C VAL A 88 5.98 7.81 5.44
N ALA A 89 7.02 7.01 5.53
CA ALA A 89 7.33 6.17 6.69
C ALA A 89 8.75 6.49 7.15
N VAL A 90 8.87 6.86 8.43
CA VAL A 90 10.16 7.10 9.08
C VAL A 90 10.75 5.76 9.48
N LEU A 91 12.01 5.54 9.13
CA LEU A 91 12.73 4.30 9.41
C LEU A 91 13.61 4.48 10.64
N GLU A 92 13.84 3.38 11.36
CA GLU A 92 14.79 3.33 12.47
C GLU A 92 16.26 3.49 12.03
N THR A 93 16.53 3.53 10.72
CA THR A 93 17.87 3.61 10.12
C THR A 93 18.27 5.03 9.71
N ASP A 94 17.76 6.06 10.39
CA ASP A 94 17.95 7.48 10.04
C ASP A 94 17.66 7.77 8.56
N ALA A 95 16.53 7.23 8.10
CA ALA A 95 16.08 7.35 6.73
C ALA A 95 14.56 7.42 6.64
N VAL A 96 14.06 7.78 5.47
CA VAL A 96 12.62 7.95 5.20
C VAL A 96 12.25 7.23 3.92
N LEU A 97 11.19 6.41 3.96
CA LEU A 97 10.48 6.01 2.75
C LEU A 97 9.44 7.07 2.40
N ALA A 98 9.43 7.51 1.15
CA ALA A 98 8.51 8.53 0.68
C ALA A 98 7.92 8.13 -0.67
N PHE A 99 6.60 8.28 -0.79
CA PHE A 99 5.96 8.29 -2.10
C PHE A 99 6.19 9.66 -2.75
N PHE A 100 6.48 9.67 -4.04
CA PHE A 100 6.50 10.87 -4.88
C PHE A 100 5.44 10.71 -5.96
N THR A 101 4.50 11.65 -5.99
CA THR A 101 3.37 11.64 -6.93
C THR A 101 3.54 12.72 -7.98
N SER A 102 3.07 12.45 -9.20
CA SER A 102 3.05 13.39 -10.31
C SER A 102 1.72 13.29 -11.05
N SER A 103 1.29 14.38 -11.67
CA SER A 103 0.14 14.38 -12.60
C SER A 103 0.52 13.89 -14.00
N SER A 104 1.81 13.85 -14.34
CA SER A 104 2.32 13.52 -15.68
C SER A 104 3.25 12.30 -15.72
N ALA A 105 3.47 11.64 -14.57
CA ALA A 105 4.27 10.43 -14.46
C ALA A 105 3.73 9.51 -13.35
N SER A 106 4.10 8.23 -13.42
CA SER A 106 3.72 7.25 -12.41
C SER A 106 4.29 7.59 -11.04
N THR A 107 3.52 7.30 -9.98
CA THR A 107 3.97 7.39 -8.59
C THR A 107 5.23 6.55 -8.37
N VAL A 108 6.16 7.09 -7.58
CA VAL A 108 7.44 6.48 -7.26
C VAL A 108 7.56 6.28 -5.75
N LEU A 109 8.06 5.13 -5.31
CA LEU A 109 8.50 4.94 -3.94
C LEU A 109 10.02 5.12 -3.88
N ALA A 110 10.50 5.97 -2.98
CA ALA A 110 11.92 6.23 -2.80
C ALA A 110 12.34 6.15 -1.34
N HIS A 111 13.56 5.69 -1.13
CA HIS A 111 14.29 5.77 0.12
C HIS A 111 15.16 7.02 0.11
N LEU A 112 14.99 7.86 1.13
CA LEU A 112 15.71 9.11 1.34
C LEU A 112 16.62 8.94 2.55
N GLN A 113 17.92 9.14 2.36
CA GLN A 113 18.90 9.08 3.42
C GLN A 113 19.97 10.16 3.20
N VAL A 114 20.44 10.78 4.26
CA VAL A 114 21.56 11.73 4.16
C VAL A 114 22.85 10.98 4.49
N VAL A 115 23.78 10.95 3.55
CA VAL A 115 25.09 10.30 3.70
C VAL A 115 26.18 11.30 3.36
N ASN A 116 27.12 11.53 4.30
CA ASN A 116 28.20 12.51 4.17
C ASN A 116 27.68 13.91 3.78
N GLY A 117 26.59 14.35 4.43
CA GLY A 117 25.95 15.66 4.18
C GLY A 117 25.23 15.79 2.83
N SER A 118 25.15 14.72 2.04
CA SER A 118 24.45 14.70 0.75
C SER A 118 23.19 13.84 0.81
N LEU A 119 22.09 14.33 0.24
CA LEU A 119 20.87 13.55 0.09
C LEU A 119 21.08 12.43 -0.94
N ARG A 120 20.88 11.20 -0.50
CA ARG A 120 20.79 10.01 -1.34
C ARG A 120 19.32 9.66 -1.53
N VAL A 121 18.91 9.63 -2.78
CA VAL A 121 17.56 9.21 -3.20
C VAL A 121 17.71 7.91 -3.96
N GLN A 122 17.11 6.85 -3.44
CA GLN A 122 17.10 5.53 -4.08
C GLN A 122 15.67 5.13 -4.38
N ARG A 123 15.34 4.98 -5.67
CA ARG A 123 14.08 4.35 -6.07
C ARG A 123 14.02 2.90 -5.58
N LEU A 124 12.87 2.52 -5.05
CA LEU A 124 12.60 1.15 -4.67
C LEU A 124 11.61 0.52 -5.64
N PRO A 125 12.08 -0.40 -6.51
CA PRO A 125 11.16 -1.19 -7.32
C PRO A 125 10.34 -2.11 -6.40
N LEU A 126 9.04 -2.17 -6.64
CA LEU A 126 8.08 -3.07 -6.00
C LEU A 126 8.00 -4.44 -6.69
N SER A 127 8.62 -4.59 -7.86
CA SER A 127 8.61 -5.82 -8.64
C SER A 127 9.87 -5.91 -9.49
N ASP A 128 10.43 -7.12 -9.62
CA ASP A 128 11.52 -7.41 -10.57
C ASP A 128 11.03 -7.38 -12.03
N LYS A 129 9.71 -7.45 -12.24
CA LYS A 129 9.05 -7.32 -13.55
C LYS A 129 8.65 -5.86 -13.78
N PRO A 130 9.23 -5.16 -14.78
CA PRO A 130 9.01 -3.73 -14.98
C PRO A 130 7.55 -3.32 -15.26
N ASP A 131 6.79 -4.16 -15.96
CA ASP A 131 5.36 -3.97 -16.23
C ASP A 131 4.50 -4.01 -14.95
N ARG A 132 5.05 -4.60 -13.88
CA ARG A 132 4.38 -4.74 -12.58
C ARG A 132 4.91 -3.83 -11.47
N ASP A 133 5.83 -2.93 -11.80
CA ASP A 133 6.47 -2.00 -10.85
C ASP A 133 5.62 -0.74 -10.54
N SER A 134 4.33 -0.74 -10.88
CA SER A 134 3.46 0.42 -10.73
C SER A 134 2.79 0.51 -9.35
N ILE A 135 2.54 1.75 -8.91
CA ILE A 135 1.92 2.09 -7.62
C ILE A 135 0.60 2.80 -7.90
N HIS A 136 -0.51 2.23 -7.42
CA HIS A 136 -1.85 2.85 -7.54
C HIS A 136 -2.28 3.59 -6.25
N GLY A 137 -1.74 3.20 -5.09
CA GLY A 137 -2.02 3.83 -3.80
C GLY A 137 -0.75 4.18 -3.05
N THR A 138 -0.77 5.25 -2.27
CA THR A 138 0.40 5.82 -1.59
C THR A 138 0.40 5.55 -0.09
N ARG A 139 -0.25 4.48 0.35
CA ARG A 139 -0.39 4.16 1.77
C ARG A 139 0.71 3.20 2.22
N PHE A 140 1.35 3.56 3.32
CA PHE A 140 2.14 2.62 4.10
C PHE A 140 1.22 1.89 5.07
N GLU A 141 1.34 0.58 5.07
CA GLU A 141 0.56 -0.34 5.87
C GLU A 141 1.45 -0.96 6.95
N ASP A 142 0.83 -1.37 8.05
CA ASP A 142 1.51 -2.12 9.10
C ASP A 142 1.95 -3.49 8.55
N ALA A 143 3.25 -3.75 8.67
CA ALA A 143 3.93 -4.96 8.23
C ALA A 143 3.82 -6.12 9.23
N ARG A 144 3.31 -5.89 10.45
CA ARG A 144 3.24 -6.83 11.57
C ARG A 144 4.62 -7.35 12.04
N LEU A 145 5.69 -6.66 11.65
CA LEU A 145 7.07 -7.01 11.98
C LEU A 145 7.91 -5.72 12.15
N PRO A 146 8.61 -5.53 13.28
CA PRO A 146 9.49 -4.37 13.46
C PRO A 146 10.62 -4.33 12.43
N GLY A 147 10.97 -3.15 11.96
CA GLY A 147 11.96 -2.95 10.89
C GLY A 147 11.49 -3.32 9.49
N TRP A 148 10.17 -3.43 9.32
CA TRP A 148 9.51 -3.64 8.05
C TRP A 148 8.35 -2.68 7.86
N THR A 149 8.12 -2.32 6.61
CA THR A 149 6.95 -1.58 6.15
C THR A 149 6.25 -2.37 5.06
N ARG A 150 4.93 -2.25 4.95
CA ARG A 150 4.16 -2.90 3.89
C ARG A 150 3.54 -1.87 2.96
N VAL A 151 3.48 -2.18 1.68
CA VAL A 151 2.73 -1.41 0.68
C VAL A 151 1.96 -2.37 -0.23
N ASN A 152 0.98 -1.85 -0.97
CA ASN A 152 0.30 -2.60 -2.01
C ASN A 152 0.73 -2.08 -3.38
N SER A 153 1.07 -2.98 -4.30
CA SER A 153 1.31 -2.59 -5.71
C SER A 153 -0.01 -2.25 -6.40
N ALA A 154 0.05 -1.65 -7.59
CA ALA A 154 -1.11 -1.45 -8.45
C ALA A 154 -1.85 -2.75 -8.84
N TRP A 155 -1.20 -3.90 -8.65
CA TRP A 155 -1.71 -5.23 -8.98
C TRP A 155 -2.36 -5.94 -7.78
N ASN A 156 -2.64 -5.21 -6.69
CA ASN A 156 -3.14 -5.77 -5.42
C ASN A 156 -2.21 -6.84 -4.83
N GLU A 157 -0.90 -6.67 -5.02
CA GLU A 157 0.12 -7.53 -4.42
C GLU A 157 0.64 -6.91 -3.13
N THR A 158 0.88 -7.77 -2.13
CA THR A 158 1.53 -7.36 -0.89
C THR A 158 3.04 -7.28 -1.12
N VAL A 159 3.61 -6.09 -0.92
CA VAL A 159 5.06 -5.87 -0.96
C VAL A 159 5.55 -5.51 0.43
N MET A 160 6.51 -6.27 0.93
CA MET A 160 7.17 -6.06 2.21
C MET A 160 8.51 -5.37 1.98
N ILE A 161 8.79 -4.31 2.73
CA ILE A 161 10.04 -3.55 2.61
C ILE A 161 10.78 -3.70 3.92
N ARG A 162 11.90 -4.42 3.90
CA ARG A 162 12.82 -4.48 5.03
C ARG A 162 13.64 -3.20 5.06
N HIS A 163 13.79 -2.59 6.24
CA HIS A 163 14.54 -1.34 6.40
C HIS A 163 16.06 -1.59 6.41
N ALA A 164 16.51 -2.69 7.05
CA ALA A 164 17.93 -3.02 7.18
C ALA A 164 18.26 -4.52 6.91
N PRO A 165 19.09 -4.83 5.90
CA PRO A 165 19.41 -3.97 4.76
C PRO A 165 18.17 -3.77 3.87
N LEU A 166 18.09 -2.57 3.29
CA LEU A 166 16.97 -2.08 2.50
C LEU A 166 16.65 -3.03 1.34
N LYS A 167 15.46 -3.63 1.37
CA LYS A 167 15.00 -4.53 0.29
C LYS A 167 13.47 -4.55 0.23
N ALA A 168 12.93 -4.28 -0.95
CA ALA A 168 11.54 -4.57 -1.27
C ALA A 168 11.39 -6.04 -1.69
N LEU A 169 10.35 -6.68 -1.21
CA LEU A 169 10.02 -8.08 -1.49
C LEU A 169 8.55 -8.20 -1.83
N ASN A 170 8.26 -8.47 -3.10
CA ASN A 170 6.91 -8.72 -3.56
C ASN A 170 6.49 -10.16 -3.19
N LEU A 171 5.50 -10.29 -2.30
CA LEU A 171 4.95 -11.59 -1.90
C LEU A 171 3.84 -12.06 -2.87
N GLY A 172 3.51 -11.26 -3.88
CA GLY A 172 2.46 -11.51 -4.84
C GLY A 172 1.06 -11.19 -4.31
N PRO A 173 0.00 -11.73 -4.94
CA PRO A 173 -1.38 -11.35 -4.67
C PRO A 173 -1.86 -11.76 -3.27
N GLY A 174 -2.65 -10.89 -2.65
CA GLY A 174 -3.33 -11.15 -1.39
C GLY A 174 -3.02 -10.10 -0.33
N LYS A 175 -3.79 -10.12 0.76
CA LYS A 175 -3.68 -9.25 1.92
C LYS A 175 -2.99 -10.00 3.06
N LEU A 176 -2.09 -9.33 3.78
CA LEU A 176 -1.35 -9.91 4.89
C LEU A 176 -2.27 -10.25 6.07
N LEU A 177 -2.29 -11.52 6.47
CA LEU A 177 -2.95 -11.99 7.68
C LEU A 177 -1.99 -11.95 8.87
N ASP A 178 -0.81 -12.54 8.70
CA ASP A 178 0.15 -12.69 9.78
C ASP A 178 1.57 -12.98 9.28
N ILE A 179 2.55 -12.78 10.17
CA ILE A 179 3.90 -13.29 10.03
C ILE A 179 4.24 -14.18 11.24
N ALA A 180 4.58 -15.44 10.98
CA ALA A 180 5.08 -16.37 11.99
C ALA A 180 6.43 -16.94 11.56
N GLY A 181 7.48 -16.60 12.30
CA GLY A 181 8.85 -16.91 11.93
C GLY A 181 9.21 -16.22 10.61
N ASP A 182 9.67 -17.00 9.63
CA ASP A 182 10.03 -16.56 8.28
C ASP A 182 8.88 -16.69 7.26
N VAL A 183 7.65 -16.99 7.71
CA VAL A 183 6.50 -17.23 6.83
C VAL A 183 5.45 -16.12 6.97
N ALA A 184 5.14 -15.47 5.86
CA ALA A 184 3.99 -14.59 5.70
C ALA A 184 2.77 -15.39 5.23
N TYR A 185 1.65 -15.20 5.92
CA TYR A 185 0.36 -15.78 5.57
C TYR A 185 -0.48 -14.70 4.88
N LEU A 186 -0.93 -14.98 3.67
CA LEU A 186 -1.75 -14.06 2.88
C LEU A 186 -3.14 -14.68 2.63
N ALA A 187 -4.16 -13.84 2.63
CA ALA A 187 -5.48 -14.18 2.09
C ALA A 187 -5.65 -13.53 0.73
N VAL A 188 -6.10 -14.29 -0.27
CA VAL A 188 -6.56 -13.76 -1.56
C VAL A 188 -8.09 -13.72 -1.48
N PRO A 189 -8.71 -12.55 -1.27
CA PRO A 189 -10.15 -12.46 -1.19
C PRO A 189 -10.79 -12.92 -2.50
N PRO A 190 -11.98 -13.53 -2.45
CA PRO A 190 -12.71 -13.82 -3.67
C PRO A 190 -13.02 -12.51 -4.39
N GLY A 191 -12.89 -12.50 -5.70
CA GLY A 191 -13.06 -11.28 -6.48
C GLY A 191 -13.10 -11.57 -7.96
N ARG A 192 -12.79 -10.56 -8.77
CA ARG A 192 -12.64 -10.72 -10.22
C ARG A 192 -11.20 -10.41 -10.62
N LYS A 193 -10.58 -11.33 -11.36
CA LYS A 193 -9.28 -11.13 -11.99
C LYS A 193 -9.49 -10.76 -13.45
N VAL A 194 -8.68 -9.83 -13.94
CA VAL A 194 -8.58 -9.53 -15.37
C VAL A 194 -7.66 -10.58 -15.98
N VAL A 195 -8.16 -11.33 -16.95
CA VAL A 195 -7.38 -12.26 -17.77
C VAL A 195 -7.29 -11.67 -19.16
N VAL A 196 -6.06 -11.57 -19.67
CA VAL A 196 -5.78 -11.13 -21.03
C VAL A 196 -6.15 -12.26 -21.98
N LEU A 197 -7.19 -12.07 -22.78
CA LEU A 197 -7.57 -13.00 -23.84
C LEU A 197 -6.72 -12.77 -25.08
N GLN A 198 -6.39 -11.50 -25.37
CA GLN A 198 -5.53 -11.11 -26.48
C GLN A 198 -4.66 -9.93 -26.04
N PRO A 199 -3.32 -10.05 -26.10
CA PRO A 199 -2.44 -8.95 -25.75
C PRO A 199 -2.59 -7.80 -26.75
N ALA A 200 -2.29 -6.58 -26.32
CA ALA A 200 -2.21 -5.46 -27.25
C ALA A 200 -1.12 -5.71 -28.31
N THR A 201 -1.44 -5.42 -29.57
CA THR A 201 -0.50 -5.62 -30.68
C THR A 201 -0.48 -4.39 -31.58
N ARG A 202 0.62 -4.22 -32.33
CA ARG A 202 0.68 -3.24 -33.42
C ARG A 202 0.68 -3.99 -34.73
N VAL A 203 -0.33 -3.73 -35.54
CA VAL A 203 -0.51 -4.35 -36.86
C VAL A 203 -0.42 -3.28 -37.93
N LYS A 204 0.12 -3.62 -39.11
CA LYS A 204 0.04 -2.73 -40.27
C LYS A 204 -1.30 -2.92 -40.94
N ASP A 205 -1.98 -1.83 -41.28
CA ASP A 205 -3.19 -1.89 -42.09
C ASP A 205 -2.88 -2.11 -43.58
N ALA A 206 -3.92 -2.18 -44.42
CA ALA A 206 -3.80 -2.42 -45.85
C ALA A 206 -2.98 -1.35 -46.61
N HIS A 207 -2.76 -0.17 -46.01
CA HIS A 207 -1.98 0.93 -46.57
C HIS A 207 -0.56 1.00 -45.98
N GLY A 208 -0.22 0.10 -45.05
CA GLY A 208 1.10 0.01 -44.43
C GLY A 208 1.26 0.82 -43.14
N ASP A 209 0.21 1.49 -42.68
CA ASP A 209 0.21 2.31 -41.47
C ASP A 209 0.09 1.44 -40.21
N LEU A 210 0.86 1.77 -39.17
CA LEU A 210 0.85 1.03 -37.90
C LEU A 210 -0.39 1.40 -37.09
N GLN A 211 -1.33 0.46 -36.97
CA GLN A 211 -2.49 0.55 -36.09
C GLN A 211 -2.24 -0.17 -34.76
N TYR A 212 -2.71 0.44 -33.68
CA TYR A 212 -2.72 -0.18 -32.36
C TYR A 212 -4.01 -0.97 -32.17
N VAL A 213 -3.88 -2.28 -31.96
CA VAL A 213 -4.99 -3.15 -31.55
C VAL A 213 -4.93 -3.25 -30.02
N PRO A 214 -5.92 -2.73 -29.30
CA PRO A 214 -5.93 -2.77 -27.84
C PRO A 214 -6.06 -4.18 -27.31
N GLU A 215 -5.65 -4.35 -26.06
CA GLU A 215 -5.77 -5.60 -25.32
C GLU A 215 -7.24 -5.98 -25.11
N ILE A 216 -7.59 -7.25 -25.39
CA ILE A 216 -8.90 -7.80 -25.04
C ILE A 216 -8.75 -8.52 -23.71
N THR A 217 -9.49 -8.07 -22.71
CA THR A 217 -9.50 -8.68 -21.38
C THR A 217 -10.88 -9.23 -21.02
N LYS A 218 -10.89 -10.23 -20.15
CA LYS A 218 -12.10 -10.78 -19.53
C LYS A 218 -11.92 -10.83 -18.03
N PHE A 219 -12.96 -10.41 -17.31
CA PHE A 219 -13.03 -10.63 -15.87
C PHE A 219 -13.44 -12.08 -15.60
N VAL A 220 -12.61 -12.82 -14.88
CA VAL A 220 -12.93 -14.16 -14.36
C VAL A 220 -13.03 -14.11 -12.85
N ASP A 221 -13.89 -14.93 -12.26
CA ASP A 221 -13.95 -15.01 -10.81
C ASP A 221 -12.65 -15.62 -10.27
N ALA A 222 -12.06 -14.94 -9.29
CA ALA A 222 -10.93 -15.41 -8.54
C ALA A 222 -11.46 -16.08 -7.28
N PRO A 223 -11.28 -17.40 -7.11
CA PRO A 223 -11.67 -18.07 -5.89
C PRO A 223 -10.88 -17.53 -4.70
N LEU A 224 -11.45 -17.73 -3.51
CA LEU A 224 -10.74 -17.54 -2.27
C LEU A 224 -9.51 -18.46 -2.24
N ALA A 225 -8.38 -17.92 -1.80
CA ALA A 225 -7.23 -18.75 -1.45
C ALA A 225 -6.48 -18.22 -0.23
N PHE A 226 -5.77 -19.11 0.46
CA PHE A 226 -4.72 -18.73 1.40
C PHE A 226 -3.37 -19.13 0.84
N ARG A 227 -2.35 -18.33 1.16
CA ARG A 227 -0.97 -18.55 0.71
C ARG A 227 -0.05 -18.47 1.91
N ALA A 228 0.96 -19.32 1.94
CA ALA A 228 2.09 -19.23 2.84
C ALA A 228 3.33 -18.91 1.98
N VAL A 229 3.99 -17.79 2.28
CA VAL A 229 5.10 -17.26 1.48
C VAL A 229 6.31 -17.04 2.39
N ARG A 230 7.48 -17.46 1.95
CA ARG A 230 8.73 -17.24 2.68
C ARG A 230 9.18 -15.78 2.55
N LEU A 231 9.48 -15.13 3.67
CA LEU A 231 9.91 -13.73 3.72
C LEU A 231 11.36 -13.50 3.28
N THR A 232 12.18 -14.53 3.18
CA THR A 232 13.57 -14.38 2.75
C THR A 232 13.70 -14.10 1.25
N ASP A 233 12.86 -14.75 0.45
CA ASP A 233 12.96 -14.79 -1.02
C ASP A 233 11.61 -14.56 -1.73
N GLY A 234 10.50 -14.44 -0.99
CA GLY A 234 9.16 -14.24 -1.57
C GLY A 234 8.58 -15.52 -2.20
N ARG A 235 9.22 -16.68 -1.98
CA ARG A 235 8.78 -17.94 -2.57
C ARG A 235 7.52 -18.44 -1.89
N GLU A 236 6.50 -18.76 -2.69
CA GLU A 236 5.32 -19.45 -2.19
C GLU A 236 5.69 -20.87 -1.73
N LEU A 237 5.42 -21.16 -0.46
CA LEU A 237 5.67 -22.45 0.16
C LEU A 237 4.49 -23.38 -0.05
N ALA A 238 3.28 -22.87 0.18
CA ALA A 238 2.06 -23.63 0.04
C ALA A 238 0.88 -22.70 -0.22
N ARG A 239 -0.16 -23.27 -0.83
CA ARG A 239 -1.40 -22.60 -1.18
C ARG A 239 -2.58 -23.51 -0.89
N LEU A 240 -3.67 -22.90 -0.43
CA LEU A 240 -4.96 -23.55 -0.21
C LEU A 240 -6.00 -22.78 -1.04
N ASP A 241 -6.46 -23.38 -2.13
CA ASP A 241 -7.51 -22.84 -2.99
C ASP A 241 -8.88 -23.39 -2.60
N PHE A 242 -9.92 -22.60 -2.81
CA PHE A 242 -11.32 -23.00 -2.62
C PHE A 242 -12.09 -22.86 -3.93
N ASP A 243 -12.38 -23.98 -4.59
CA ASP A 243 -13.13 -23.97 -5.86
C ASP A 243 -14.59 -23.51 -5.68
N ASP A 244 -15.14 -23.68 -4.48
CA ASP A 244 -16.47 -23.19 -4.13
C ASP A 244 -16.47 -21.66 -4.00
N THR A 245 -16.94 -20.99 -5.05
CA THR A 245 -17.05 -19.52 -5.12
C THR A 245 -18.05 -18.93 -4.13
N CYS A 246 -18.88 -19.75 -3.48
CA CYS A 246 -19.74 -19.35 -2.38
C CYS A 246 -18.99 -19.19 -1.06
N VAL A 247 -17.80 -19.78 -0.93
CA VAL A 247 -16.97 -19.58 0.26
C VAL A 247 -16.35 -18.19 0.24
N SER A 248 -16.30 -17.54 1.41
CA SER A 248 -15.79 -16.19 1.59
C SER A 248 -14.84 -16.11 2.77
N LEU A 249 -14.06 -15.03 2.84
CA LEU A 249 -13.32 -14.69 4.05
C LEU A 249 -14.30 -14.14 5.10
N PRO A 250 -14.07 -14.40 6.39
CA PRO A 250 -14.70 -13.58 7.41
C PRO A 250 -14.33 -12.11 7.19
N ALA A 251 -15.17 -11.20 7.69
CA ALA A 251 -14.94 -9.76 7.57
C ALA A 251 -13.73 -9.36 8.43
N LEU A 252 -12.53 -9.54 7.86
CA LEU A 252 -11.23 -9.26 8.46
C LEU A 252 -10.83 -7.81 8.16
N GLN A 253 -10.36 -7.10 9.19
CA GLN A 253 -9.72 -5.81 9.00
C GLN A 253 -8.23 -6.01 8.67
N PHE A 254 -7.87 -5.93 7.39
CA PHE A 254 -6.48 -6.13 6.92
C PHE A 254 -5.56 -4.94 7.16
N GLU A 255 -6.11 -3.78 7.46
CA GLU A 255 -5.41 -2.51 7.49
C GLU A 255 -5.78 -1.78 8.78
N ARG A 256 -4.78 -1.27 9.50
CA ARG A 256 -5.03 -0.47 10.71
C ARG A 256 -5.73 0.81 10.27
N SER A 257 -6.96 1.03 10.72
CA SER A 257 -7.74 2.22 10.36
C SER A 257 -7.20 3.41 11.17
N ASP A 258 -6.68 4.42 10.47
CA ASP A 258 -6.27 5.72 11.01
C ASP A 258 -7.41 6.76 10.98
N ALA A 259 -8.53 6.44 10.32
CA ALA A 259 -9.75 7.24 10.29
C ALA A 259 -11.00 6.33 10.35
N LYS A 260 -12.08 6.82 10.97
CA LYS A 260 -13.39 6.14 11.10
C LYS A 260 -13.74 5.37 9.81
N PRO A 261 -14.11 4.08 9.89
CA PRO A 261 -14.41 3.30 8.70
C PRO A 261 -15.50 3.99 7.89
N ALA A 262 -15.26 4.18 6.58
CA ALA A 262 -16.24 4.72 5.65
C ALA A 262 -17.46 3.79 5.47
N SER A 263 -17.33 2.54 5.92
CA SER A 263 -18.39 1.54 5.94
C SER A 263 -18.92 1.34 7.36
N SER A 264 -20.24 1.33 7.51
CA SER A 264 -20.94 0.97 8.75
C SER A 264 -20.86 -0.51 9.11
N ALA A 265 -20.32 -1.36 8.22
CA ALA A 265 -20.10 -2.77 8.52
C ALA A 265 -18.91 -2.90 9.48
N THR A 266 -19.20 -3.19 10.75
CA THR A 266 -18.17 -3.54 11.73
C THR A 266 -17.48 -4.82 11.27
N PRO A 267 -16.12 -4.86 11.19
CA PRO A 267 -15.44 -6.10 10.85
C PRO A 267 -15.78 -7.16 11.89
N ALA A 268 -15.96 -8.40 11.44
CA ALA A 268 -16.14 -9.52 12.34
C ALA A 268 -14.86 -9.79 13.16
N ILE A 269 -13.69 -9.45 12.59
CA ILE A 269 -12.38 -9.63 13.21
C ILE A 269 -11.58 -8.34 13.03
N ALA A 270 -11.26 -7.69 14.15
CA ALA A 270 -10.48 -6.46 14.17
C ALA A 270 -9.01 -6.70 13.79
N PHE A 271 -8.30 -5.63 13.40
CA PHE A 271 -6.94 -5.70 12.87
C PHE A 271 -5.96 -6.46 13.79
N ASP A 272 -6.03 -6.18 15.10
CA ASP A 272 -5.14 -6.78 16.09
C ASP A 272 -5.46 -8.28 16.34
N ASP A 273 -6.70 -8.72 16.07
CA ASP A 273 -7.15 -10.12 16.24
C ASP A 273 -6.90 -10.99 15.00
N VAL A 274 -6.62 -10.41 13.84
CA VAL A 274 -6.37 -11.16 12.58
C VAL A 274 -5.26 -12.20 12.75
N ARG A 275 -4.20 -11.87 13.52
CA ARG A 275 -3.09 -12.78 13.84
C ARG A 275 -3.57 -14.03 14.56
N ALA A 276 -4.34 -13.81 15.63
CA ALA A 276 -4.88 -14.87 16.47
C ALA A 276 -5.86 -15.74 15.66
N TRP A 277 -6.76 -15.11 14.90
CA TRP A 277 -7.66 -15.81 14.00
C TRP A 277 -6.91 -16.69 13.00
N ARG A 278 -5.88 -16.14 12.33
CA ARG A 278 -5.06 -16.89 11.36
C ARG A 278 -4.43 -18.10 12.03
N ALA A 279 -3.87 -17.94 13.23
CA ALA A 279 -3.25 -19.03 13.98
C ALA A 279 -4.26 -20.10 14.44
N SER A 280 -5.51 -19.75 14.70
CA SER A 280 -6.59 -20.72 15.00
C SER A 280 -7.23 -21.34 13.75
N ALA A 281 -7.15 -20.67 12.60
CA ALA A 281 -7.83 -21.08 11.37
C ALA A 281 -6.96 -21.92 10.44
N LEU A 282 -5.67 -21.55 10.30
CA LEU A 282 -4.76 -22.15 9.33
C LEU A 282 -3.63 -22.93 10.00
N GLU A 283 -3.21 -23.99 9.33
CA GLU A 283 -2.04 -24.78 9.70
C GLU A 283 -1.16 -24.99 8.47
N LEU A 284 0.12 -24.68 8.63
CA LEU A 284 1.16 -25.02 7.67
C LEU A 284 1.95 -26.22 8.20
N THR A 285 1.92 -27.32 7.47
CA THR A 285 2.75 -28.50 7.76
C THR A 285 3.90 -28.56 6.76
N GLN A 286 5.12 -28.77 7.25
CA GLN A 286 6.33 -28.89 6.43
C GLN A 286 7.00 -30.24 6.70
N THR A 287 7.06 -31.10 5.70
CA THR A 287 7.66 -32.45 5.79
C THR A 287 8.46 -32.73 4.53
N ASN A 288 9.72 -33.13 4.68
CA ASN A 288 10.62 -33.57 3.61
C ASN A 288 10.61 -32.66 2.37
N GLY A 289 10.75 -31.34 2.58
CA GLY A 289 10.83 -30.35 1.49
C GLY A 289 9.49 -29.98 0.85
N ARG A 290 8.37 -30.59 1.28
CA ARG A 290 7.01 -30.20 0.88
C ARG A 290 6.34 -29.44 2.00
N ALA A 291 5.70 -28.32 1.66
CA ALA A 291 4.84 -27.58 2.56
C ALA A 291 3.38 -27.75 2.12
N THR A 292 2.46 -27.83 3.07
CA THR A 292 1.02 -27.94 2.80
C THR A 292 0.27 -27.02 3.76
N LEU A 293 -0.61 -26.20 3.20
CA LEU A 293 -1.45 -25.27 3.94
C LEU A 293 -2.87 -25.83 3.97
N ARG A 294 -3.45 -25.92 5.17
CA ARG A 294 -4.82 -26.42 5.37
C ARG A 294 -5.58 -25.57 6.38
N LEU A 295 -6.91 -25.66 6.36
CA LEU A 295 -7.72 -25.25 7.49
C LEU A 295 -7.48 -26.23 8.65
N LYS A 296 -7.44 -25.72 9.88
CA LYS A 296 -7.42 -26.57 11.07
C LYS A 296 -8.75 -27.34 11.20
N PRO A 297 -8.74 -28.55 11.81
CA PRO A 297 -9.96 -29.31 12.02
C PRO A 297 -11.04 -28.49 12.74
N GLY A 298 -12.28 -28.59 12.27
CA GLY A 298 -13.44 -27.87 12.83
C GLY A 298 -13.58 -26.41 12.39
N VAL A 299 -12.61 -25.85 11.66
CA VAL A 299 -12.70 -24.48 11.13
C VAL A 299 -13.56 -24.46 9.88
N GLN A 300 -14.61 -23.66 9.89
CA GLN A 300 -15.48 -23.42 8.74
C GLN A 300 -15.41 -21.95 8.32
N LEU A 301 -15.29 -21.73 7.02
CA LEU A 301 -15.31 -20.39 6.43
C LEU A 301 -16.76 -19.96 6.14
N PRO A 302 -17.06 -18.66 6.25
CA PRO A 302 -18.40 -18.16 5.98
C PRO A 302 -18.78 -18.36 4.52
N ARG A 303 -20.05 -18.67 4.28
CA ARG A 303 -20.64 -18.72 2.94
C ARG A 303 -21.33 -17.39 2.63
N LYS A 304 -21.28 -17.00 1.36
CA LYS A 304 -22.03 -15.85 0.84
C LYS A 304 -23.54 -16.10 1.02
N PRO A 305 -24.30 -15.14 1.56
CA PRO A 305 -25.76 -15.28 1.69
C PRO A 305 -26.42 -15.61 0.35
N GLY A 306 -27.34 -16.58 0.34
CA GLY A 306 -28.09 -16.97 -0.86
C GLY A 306 -27.31 -17.76 -1.91
N CYS A 307 -26.05 -18.14 -1.63
CA CYS A 307 -25.22 -18.87 -2.59
C CYS A 307 -25.33 -20.39 -2.38
N GLN A 308 -25.91 -21.09 -3.36
CA GLN A 308 -25.90 -22.55 -3.43
C GLN A 308 -24.61 -23.01 -4.12
N ALA A 309 -23.96 -24.04 -3.57
CA ALA A 309 -22.77 -24.61 -4.20
C ALA A 309 -23.12 -25.08 -5.62
N ALA A 310 -22.26 -24.83 -6.60
CA ALA A 310 -22.42 -25.44 -7.91
C ALA A 310 -22.30 -26.95 -7.74
N GLU A 311 -23.37 -27.70 -8.02
CA GLU A 311 -23.32 -29.15 -8.12
C GLU A 311 -22.26 -29.51 -9.16
N THR A 312 -21.28 -30.32 -8.75
CA THR A 312 -20.30 -30.88 -9.68
C THR A 312 -21.07 -31.81 -10.62
N PRO A 313 -21.00 -31.63 -11.96
CA PRO A 313 -21.61 -32.59 -12.87
C PRO A 313 -20.93 -33.93 -12.65
N SER A 314 -21.75 -34.96 -12.37
CA SER A 314 -21.34 -36.35 -12.16
C SER A 314 -20.75 -36.96 -13.44
#